data_AF-A0A0Q8E585-F1
#
_entry.id   AF-A0A0Q8E585-F1
#
_cell.length_a   1.000
_cell.length_b   1.000
_cell.length_c   1.000
_cell.angle_alpha   90.00
_cell.angle_beta   90.00
_cell.angle_gamma   90.00
#
_symmetry.space_group_name_H-M   'P 1'
#
loop_
_entity.id
_entity.type
_entity.pdbx_description
1 polymer ?
#
loop_
_entity_poly.entity_id
_entity_poly.type
_entity_poly.pdbx_seq_one_letter_code
_entity_poly.pdbx_strand_id
1 'polypeptide(L)'
;MPQHARKDRVQDNQIIEGAEDDDLSPKLNDDEAQVEKVPGDSTGVGYGGVEIGMSLDDLLASGEVTKMDPNPGCADRGDCDAPCESYGLAGGGRADMASGGNVVGQIVFENDMATSKGIRIGASEKDLLAAYPEAAANETPYPDNTEYVVPIRAGVNYFAYVTSGQVSHLFMSRETTICMS
;
A
#
# COMPACT_ATOMS: atom_id res chain seq x y z
N MET A 1 -69.61 5.65 -13.00
CA MET A 1 -69.44 5.89 -14.46
C MET A 1 -69.27 7.38 -14.67
N PRO A 2 -68.36 7.89 -15.54
CA PRO A 2 -67.47 7.21 -16.52
C PRO A 2 -65.95 7.49 -16.21
N GLN A 3 -64.96 6.59 -16.32
CA GLN A 3 -64.28 5.96 -17.48
C GLN A 3 -64.15 6.77 -18.78
N HIS A 4 -62.90 7.04 -19.20
CA HIS A 4 -62.31 6.99 -20.56
C HIS A 4 -61.15 8.01 -20.64
N ALA A 5 -60.07 7.88 -21.40
CA ALA A 5 -59.29 6.82 -22.03
C ALA A 5 -58.08 7.55 -22.69
N ARG A 6 -56.91 6.90 -22.74
CA ARG A 6 -55.66 7.33 -23.41
C ARG A 6 -55.86 7.84 -24.84
N LYS A 7 -54.92 8.66 -25.32
CA LYS A 7 -54.24 8.43 -26.62
C LYS A 7 -52.76 8.86 -26.59
N ASP A 8 -51.90 7.94 -27.01
CA ASP A 8 -50.54 8.15 -27.48
C ASP A 8 -50.49 9.06 -28.72
N ARG A 9 -49.40 9.84 -28.91
CA ARG A 9 -48.61 9.83 -30.16
C ARG A 9 -47.28 10.59 -30.05
N VAL A 10 -46.25 9.90 -30.51
CA VAL A 10 -44.87 10.29 -30.85
C VAL A 10 -44.82 11.41 -31.89
N GLN A 11 -43.84 12.32 -31.79
CA GLN A 11 -43.18 12.90 -32.97
C GLN A 11 -41.74 13.35 -32.68
N ASP A 12 -40.88 12.99 -33.63
CA ASP A 12 -39.42 12.96 -33.60
C ASP A 12 -38.72 14.31 -33.86
N ASN A 13 -37.43 14.31 -33.51
CA ASN A 13 -36.30 14.96 -34.17
C ASN A 13 -36.29 16.48 -34.36
N GLN A 14 -35.32 17.11 -33.70
CA GLN A 14 -34.32 17.92 -34.40
C GLN A 14 -32.97 17.88 -33.66
N ILE A 15 -32.02 17.19 -34.29
CA ILE A 15 -30.59 17.23 -34.00
C ILE A 15 -30.09 18.59 -34.50
N ILE A 16 -29.29 19.29 -33.68
CA ILE A 16 -28.51 20.44 -34.14
C ILE A 16 -27.04 20.02 -34.07
N GLU A 17 -26.45 19.76 -35.24
CA GLU A 17 -25.00 19.67 -35.43
C GLU A 17 -24.44 21.04 -35.83
N GLY A 18 -23.24 21.35 -35.31
CA GLY A 18 -22.18 21.98 -36.08
C GLY A 18 -22.07 23.51 -36.06
N ALA A 19 -21.19 24.03 -35.20
CA ALA A 19 -20.33 25.18 -35.50
C ALA A 19 -19.01 25.03 -34.71
N GLU A 20 -17.91 25.32 -35.40
CA GLU A 20 -16.51 24.98 -35.12
C GLU A 20 -15.82 25.90 -34.08
N ASP A 21 -14.54 25.57 -33.81
CA ASP A 21 -13.47 26.34 -33.13
C ASP A 21 -13.29 26.20 -31.60
N ASP A 22 -12.34 25.36 -31.19
CA ASP A 22 -10.97 25.79 -30.86
C ASP A 22 -10.14 24.59 -30.38
N ASP A 23 -9.24 24.12 -31.25
CA ASP A 23 -8.23 23.10 -30.94
C ASP A 23 -7.11 23.73 -30.08
N LEU A 24 -7.35 23.77 -28.77
CA LEU A 24 -6.33 24.00 -27.75
C LEU A 24 -5.92 22.67 -27.11
N SER A 25 -5.52 21.71 -27.92
CA SER A 25 -4.79 20.55 -27.42
C SER A 25 -3.38 21.00 -26.98
N PRO A 26 -3.00 20.92 -25.70
CA PRO A 26 -1.62 21.16 -25.31
C PRO A 26 -0.77 20.07 -25.95
N LYS A 27 0.20 20.47 -26.78
CA LYS A 27 1.24 19.57 -27.26
C LYS A 27 2.00 19.07 -26.04
N LEU A 28 1.80 17.80 -25.68
CA LEU A 28 2.65 17.08 -24.75
C LEU A 28 4.06 17.11 -25.35
N ASN A 29 4.95 17.85 -24.72
CA ASN A 29 6.37 17.74 -25.03
C ASN A 29 6.83 16.38 -24.52
N ASP A 30 7.24 15.52 -25.44
CA ASP A 30 7.98 14.28 -25.20
C ASP A 30 9.42 14.59 -24.73
N ASP A 31 9.55 15.42 -23.71
CA ASP A 31 10.77 15.50 -22.91
C ASP A 31 10.60 14.49 -21.77
N GLU A 32 10.92 13.22 -22.06
CA GLU A 32 11.29 12.27 -21.03
C GLU A 32 12.53 12.83 -20.32
N ALA A 33 12.28 13.71 -19.34
CA ALA A 33 13.23 13.96 -18.28
C ALA A 33 13.57 12.58 -17.72
N GLN A 34 14.79 12.12 -18.01
CA GLN A 34 15.34 10.92 -17.41
C GLN A 34 15.41 11.18 -15.91
N VAL A 35 14.35 10.77 -15.22
CA VAL A 35 14.33 10.74 -13.77
C VAL A 35 15.34 9.66 -13.40
N GLU A 36 16.51 10.11 -12.96
CA GLU A 36 17.49 9.27 -12.30
C GLU A 36 16.75 8.47 -11.22
N LYS A 37 16.67 7.15 -11.42
CA LYS A 37 16.04 6.25 -10.45
C LYS A 37 16.87 6.29 -9.17
N VAL A 38 16.43 7.10 -8.22
CA VAL A 38 16.85 6.92 -6.83
C VAL A 38 16.43 5.50 -6.44
N PRO A 39 17.33 4.65 -5.91
CA PRO A 39 16.93 3.35 -5.43
C PRO A 39 15.91 3.55 -4.30
N GLY A 40 14.63 3.29 -4.56
CA GLY A 40 13.59 3.29 -3.51
C GLY A 40 12.29 4.05 -3.76
N ASP A 41 11.98 4.58 -4.95
CA ASP A 41 10.65 5.20 -5.14
C ASP A 41 10.02 4.89 -6.51
N SER A 42 9.29 3.77 -6.58
CA SER A 42 8.34 3.46 -7.65
C SER A 42 6.93 3.82 -7.18
N THR A 43 6.48 5.04 -7.48
CA THR A 43 5.07 5.51 -7.44
C THR A 43 4.13 4.97 -6.35
N GLY A 44 4.63 4.74 -5.13
CA GLY A 44 3.81 4.59 -3.93
C GLY A 44 3.30 3.17 -3.63
N VAL A 45 3.62 2.74 -2.42
CA VAL A 45 2.96 1.66 -1.64
C VAL A 45 3.65 0.29 -1.72
N GLY A 46 4.97 0.30 -1.86
CA GLY A 46 5.80 -0.82 -1.42
C GLY A 46 7.29 -0.55 -1.55
N TYR A 47 8.10 -1.59 -1.80
CA TYR A 47 9.57 -1.53 -1.80
C TYR A 47 10.13 -2.30 -3.00
N GLY A 48 11.10 -1.71 -3.72
CA GLY A 48 11.80 -2.39 -4.82
C GLY A 48 10.89 -2.82 -5.98
N GLY A 49 9.70 -2.24 -6.13
CA GLY A 49 8.70 -2.69 -7.12
C GLY A 49 7.75 -3.79 -6.61
N VAL A 50 7.87 -4.23 -5.36
CA VAL A 50 6.85 -5.02 -4.66
C VAL A 50 5.79 -4.09 -4.09
N GLU A 51 4.51 -4.44 -4.23
CA GLU A 51 3.38 -3.62 -3.74
C GLU A 51 2.36 -4.44 -2.94
N ILE A 52 1.67 -3.78 -2.01
CA ILE A 52 0.52 -4.36 -1.33
C ILE A 52 -0.60 -4.66 -2.33
N GLY A 53 -1.06 -5.92 -2.37
CA GLY A 53 -2.08 -6.43 -3.28
C GLY A 53 -1.55 -7.09 -4.55
N MET A 54 -0.23 -7.04 -4.79
CA MET A 54 0.43 -7.74 -5.89
C MET A 54 0.23 -9.26 -5.78
N SER A 55 0.07 -9.96 -6.90
CA SER A 55 -0.11 -11.43 -6.87
C SER A 55 1.19 -12.18 -6.55
N LEU A 56 1.11 -13.45 -6.16
CA LEU A 56 2.32 -14.29 -5.97
C LEU A 56 3.15 -14.36 -7.25
N ASP A 57 2.50 -14.55 -8.41
CA ASP A 57 3.19 -14.66 -9.70
C ASP A 57 3.93 -13.36 -10.04
N ASP A 58 3.29 -12.21 -9.80
CA ASP A 58 3.90 -10.90 -10.03
C ASP A 58 5.04 -10.63 -9.03
N LEU A 59 4.88 -11.05 -7.76
CA LEU A 59 5.93 -10.95 -6.75
C LEU A 59 7.16 -11.77 -7.16
N LEU A 60 6.97 -13.01 -7.60
CA LEU A 60 8.07 -13.86 -8.08
C LEU A 60 8.70 -13.32 -9.37
N ALA A 61 7.90 -12.69 -10.24
CA ALA A 61 8.38 -12.06 -11.47
C ALA A 61 9.12 -10.74 -11.25
N SER A 62 8.91 -10.06 -10.12
CA SER A 62 9.57 -8.78 -9.78
C SER A 62 11.10 -8.88 -9.71
N GLY A 63 11.63 -10.08 -9.43
CA GLY A 63 13.06 -10.30 -9.22
C GLY A 63 13.56 -9.88 -7.83
N GLU A 64 12.69 -9.35 -6.96
CA GLU A 64 13.04 -8.90 -5.62
C GLU A 64 13.11 -10.04 -4.60
N VAL A 65 12.48 -11.19 -4.86
CA VAL A 65 12.44 -12.31 -3.93
C VAL A 65 13.77 -13.05 -3.87
N THR A 66 14.42 -13.06 -2.71
CA THR A 66 15.72 -13.74 -2.51
C THR A 66 15.60 -15.11 -1.85
N LYS A 67 14.54 -15.34 -1.06
CA LYS A 67 14.24 -16.62 -0.43
C LYS A 67 12.76 -16.72 -0.11
N MET A 68 12.19 -17.92 -0.22
CA MET A 68 10.95 -18.22 0.49
C MET A 68 11.33 -18.55 1.93
N ASP A 69 10.79 -17.80 2.88
CA ASP A 69 10.95 -18.09 4.31
C ASP A 69 9.59 -18.59 4.80
N PRO A 70 9.37 -19.90 4.95
CA PRO A 70 8.16 -20.38 5.60
C PRO A 70 8.22 -19.89 7.05
N ASN A 71 7.58 -18.77 7.37
CA ASN A 71 7.70 -18.07 8.63
C ASN A 71 7.41 -19.02 9.81
N PRO A 72 8.44 -19.48 10.55
CA PRO A 72 8.21 -20.39 11.67
C PRO A 72 7.77 -19.64 12.93
N GLY A 73 7.89 -18.30 12.95
CA GLY A 73 7.70 -17.46 14.14
C GLY A 73 6.28 -17.51 14.73
N CYS A 74 5.29 -17.88 13.93
CA CYS A 74 3.91 -18.09 14.37
C CYS A 74 3.64 -19.52 14.89
N ALA A 75 4.32 -20.53 14.31
CA ALA A 75 4.11 -21.93 14.68
C ALA A 75 4.63 -22.24 16.10
N ASP A 76 5.69 -21.56 16.53
CA ASP A 76 6.28 -21.77 17.86
C ASP A 76 5.57 -21.02 19.00
N ARG A 77 4.76 -19.99 18.68
CA ARG A 77 4.07 -19.16 19.69
C ARG A 77 2.58 -19.50 19.87
N GLY A 78 1.98 -20.26 18.96
CA GLY A 78 0.61 -20.75 19.11
C GLY A 78 -0.50 -19.69 19.03
N ASP A 79 -0.15 -18.47 18.61
CA ASP A 79 -0.98 -17.26 18.65
C ASP A 79 -1.28 -16.67 17.26
N CYS A 80 -1.27 -17.49 16.19
CA CYS A 80 -1.66 -17.03 14.86
C CYS A 80 -2.80 -17.91 14.35
N ASP A 81 -3.97 -17.32 14.12
CA ASP A 81 -5.14 -18.02 13.57
C ASP A 81 -4.97 -18.32 12.06
N ALA A 82 -3.94 -17.77 11.41
CA ALA A 82 -3.54 -18.12 10.04
C ALA A 82 -2.02 -18.23 9.87
N PRO A 83 -1.48 -19.33 9.30
CA PRO A 83 -0.10 -19.36 8.85
C PRO A 83 0.10 -18.29 7.77
N CYS A 84 1.25 -17.63 7.73
CA CYS A 84 1.62 -16.73 6.64
C CYS A 84 2.74 -17.34 5.81
N GLU A 85 2.65 -17.14 4.50
CA GLU A 85 3.75 -17.40 3.58
C GLU A 85 4.58 -16.11 3.47
N SER A 86 5.86 -16.21 3.82
CA SER A 86 6.78 -15.07 3.81
C SER A 86 7.83 -15.23 2.72
N TYR A 87 8.12 -14.14 2.03
CA TYR A 87 9.06 -14.08 0.93
C TYR A 87 10.08 -12.98 1.23
N GLY A 88 11.33 -13.38 1.51
CA GLY A 88 12.42 -12.44 1.76
C GLY A 88 12.72 -11.61 0.52
N LEU A 89 12.95 -10.31 0.72
CA LEU A 89 13.21 -9.34 -0.34
C LEU A 89 14.70 -8.96 -0.38
N ALA A 90 15.19 -8.53 -1.54
CA ALA A 90 16.60 -8.14 -1.74
C ALA A 90 17.05 -7.00 -0.82
N GLY A 91 16.13 -6.12 -0.42
CA GLY A 91 16.35 -5.07 0.59
C GLY A 91 16.56 -5.57 2.01
N GLY A 92 16.33 -6.86 2.27
CA GLY A 92 16.50 -7.50 3.56
C GLY A 92 15.24 -7.64 4.40
N GLY A 93 14.11 -7.05 4.00
CA GLY A 93 12.80 -7.31 4.62
C GLY A 93 12.07 -8.49 3.99
N ARG A 94 10.75 -8.51 4.13
CA ARG A 94 9.91 -9.59 3.56
C ARG A 94 8.54 -9.09 3.11
N ALA A 95 7.97 -9.77 2.12
CA ALA A 95 6.56 -9.69 1.76
C ALA A 95 5.82 -10.88 2.37
N ASP A 96 4.73 -10.59 3.08
CA ASP A 96 3.91 -11.57 3.78
C ASP A 96 2.54 -11.70 3.11
N MET A 97 2.12 -12.94 2.91
CA MET A 97 0.84 -13.33 2.31
C MET A 97 0.09 -14.22 3.30
N ALA A 98 -1.23 -14.06 3.39
CA ALA A 98 -2.06 -15.00 4.16
C ALA A 98 -1.94 -16.41 3.55
N SER A 99 -1.87 -17.48 4.35
CA SER A 99 -1.81 -18.85 3.82
C SER A 99 -3.00 -19.17 2.93
N GLY A 100 -2.72 -19.69 1.73
CA GLY A 100 -3.73 -19.95 0.70
C GLY A 100 -4.29 -18.68 0.03
N GLY A 101 -3.83 -17.50 0.44
CA GLY A 101 -4.00 -16.24 -0.26
C GLY A 101 -2.99 -16.10 -1.39
N ASN A 102 -3.40 -15.42 -2.47
CA ASN A 102 -2.57 -15.25 -3.66
C ASN A 102 -2.05 -13.82 -3.84
N VAL A 103 -2.21 -12.94 -2.84
CA VAL A 103 -1.78 -11.54 -2.91
C VAL A 103 -0.98 -11.10 -1.68
N VAL A 104 -0.03 -10.18 -1.89
CA VAL A 104 0.78 -9.56 -0.84
C VAL A 104 -0.12 -8.76 0.09
N GLY A 105 -0.19 -9.19 1.35
CA GLY A 105 -0.98 -8.53 2.37
C GLY A 105 -0.20 -7.49 3.15
N GLN A 106 1.09 -7.76 3.37
CA GLN A 106 1.96 -6.97 4.23
C GLN A 106 3.39 -6.96 3.69
N ILE A 107 4.10 -5.85 3.90
CA ILE A 107 5.55 -5.76 3.65
C ILE A 107 6.20 -5.35 4.97
N VAL A 108 7.09 -6.19 5.49
CA VAL A 108 7.83 -5.95 6.73
C VAL A 108 9.20 -5.38 6.40
N PHE A 109 9.51 -4.24 7.00
CA PHE A 109 10.76 -3.52 6.81
C PHE A 109 11.76 -4.06 7.81
N GLU A 110 12.88 -4.58 7.31
CA GLU A 110 13.99 -5.06 8.14
C GLU A 110 15.31 -4.55 7.55
N ASN A 111 16.39 -4.71 8.30
CA ASN A 111 17.73 -4.29 7.89
C ASN A 111 17.76 -2.80 7.47
N ASP A 112 18.25 -2.51 6.28
CA ASP A 112 18.42 -1.14 5.77
C ASP A 112 17.20 -0.61 4.99
N MET A 113 16.07 -1.33 5.00
CA MET A 113 14.84 -0.85 4.36
C MET A 113 14.31 0.42 5.04
N ALA A 114 13.84 1.36 4.22
CA ALA A 114 13.28 2.62 4.68
C ALA A 114 12.00 2.96 3.92
N THR A 115 11.12 3.72 4.56
CA THR A 115 9.94 4.31 3.91
C THR A 115 10.35 5.30 2.82
N SER A 116 9.38 5.77 2.02
CA SER A 116 9.61 6.80 1.00
C SER A 116 10.16 8.14 1.55
N LYS A 117 10.04 8.41 2.86
CA LYS A 117 10.66 9.58 3.52
C LYS A 117 11.91 9.21 4.34
N GLY A 118 12.48 8.02 4.13
CA GLY A 118 13.73 7.59 4.74
C GLY A 118 13.63 7.10 6.19
N ILE A 119 12.42 6.82 6.70
CA ILE A 119 12.25 6.27 8.05
C ILE A 119 12.52 4.76 8.03
N ARG A 120 13.39 4.30 8.94
CA ARG A 120 13.81 2.90 9.10
C ARG A 120 13.69 2.46 10.55
N ILE A 121 13.84 1.16 10.80
CA ILE A 121 14.03 0.65 12.16
C ILE A 121 15.23 1.36 12.81
N GLY A 122 15.06 1.76 14.07
CA GLY A 122 16.02 2.55 14.85
C GLY A 122 15.92 4.07 14.66
N ALA A 123 15.10 4.56 13.74
CA ALA A 123 14.80 6.00 13.65
C ALA A 123 14.14 6.50 14.93
N SER A 124 14.38 7.76 15.31
CA SER A 124 13.73 8.32 16.48
C SER A 124 12.26 8.63 16.21
N GLU A 125 11.43 8.60 17.25
CA GLU A 125 10.04 9.05 17.19
C GLU A 125 9.92 10.49 16.66
N LYS A 126 10.87 11.34 17.04
CA LYS A 126 10.94 12.72 16.55
C LYS A 126 11.14 12.77 15.03
N ASP A 127 12.03 11.95 14.48
CA ASP A 127 12.27 11.90 13.04
C ASP A 127 11.06 11.35 12.30
N LEU A 128 10.40 10.33 12.85
CA LEU A 128 9.14 9.78 12.33
C LEU A 128 8.06 10.87 12.23
N LEU A 129 7.80 11.60 13.32
CA LEU A 129 6.78 12.64 13.37
C LEU A 129 7.13 13.88 12.54
N ALA A 130 8.43 14.18 12.37
CA ALA A 130 8.89 15.22 11.47
C ALA A 130 8.66 14.84 10.00
N ALA A 131 8.91 13.57 9.65
CA ALA A 131 8.68 13.06 8.29
C ALA A 131 7.17 12.92 8.00
N TYR A 132 6.38 12.48 8.97
CA TYR A 132 4.94 12.21 8.84
C TYR A 132 4.12 12.92 9.93
N PRO A 133 3.89 14.24 9.80
CA PRO A 133 3.07 14.99 10.76
C PRO A 133 1.63 14.51 10.90
N GLU A 134 1.13 13.78 9.90
CA GLU A 134 -0.20 13.15 9.84
C GLU A 134 -0.31 11.82 10.60
N ALA A 135 0.78 11.31 11.17
CA ALA A 135 0.80 10.05 11.90
C ALA A 135 -0.17 10.08 13.10
N ALA A 136 -1.07 9.11 13.19
CA ALA A 136 -1.98 8.95 14.31
C ALA A 136 -1.41 7.94 15.31
N ALA A 137 -1.33 8.34 16.58
CA ALA A 137 -0.93 7.45 17.66
C ALA A 137 -2.12 6.59 18.11
N ASN A 138 -1.92 5.28 18.20
CA ASN A 138 -2.84 4.31 18.76
C ASN A 138 -2.26 3.72 20.06
N GLU A 139 -3.14 3.46 21.01
CA GLU A 139 -2.79 2.65 22.18
C GLU A 139 -2.56 1.20 21.75
N THR A 140 -1.48 0.60 22.25
CA THR A 140 -1.19 -0.82 22.04
C THR A 140 -1.40 -1.58 23.36
N PRO A 141 -1.67 -2.89 23.32
CA PRO A 141 -1.73 -3.70 24.54
C PRO A 141 -0.37 -3.82 25.26
N TYR A 142 0.72 -3.32 24.65
CA TYR A 142 2.06 -3.33 25.21
C TYR A 142 2.39 -1.93 25.76
N PRO A 143 2.46 -1.75 27.09
CA PRO A 143 2.48 -0.43 27.73
C PRO A 143 3.71 0.43 27.39
N ASP A 144 4.79 -0.17 26.91
CA ASP A 144 6.02 0.53 26.51
C ASP A 144 6.08 0.84 25.00
N ASN A 145 5.01 0.50 24.26
CA ASN A 145 4.92 0.68 22.82
C ASN A 145 3.80 1.65 22.44
N THR A 146 4.12 2.59 21.55
CA THR A 146 3.13 3.40 20.84
C THR A 146 3.13 2.96 19.39
N GLU A 147 1.95 2.62 18.85
CA GLU A 147 1.80 2.39 17.42
C GLU A 147 1.46 3.72 16.74
N TYR A 148 2.22 4.07 15.72
CA TYR A 148 1.92 5.19 14.84
C TYR A 148 1.44 4.65 13.50
N VAL A 149 0.25 5.08 13.10
CA VAL A 149 -0.34 4.77 11.79
C VAL A 149 -0.17 5.96 10.87
N VAL A 150 0.52 5.73 9.76
CA VAL A 150 0.80 6.76 8.74
C VAL A 150 0.02 6.41 7.47
N PRO A 151 -0.99 7.19 7.08
CA PRO A 151 -1.72 6.96 5.85
C PRO A 151 -0.84 7.24 4.63
N ILE A 152 -0.71 6.27 3.74
CA ILE A 152 0.04 6.42 2.48
C ILE A 152 -0.93 6.70 1.34
N ARG A 153 -2.00 5.90 1.25
CA ARG A 153 -3.13 6.07 0.33
C ARG A 153 -4.39 5.42 0.91
N ALA A 154 -5.50 5.51 0.18
CA ALA A 154 -6.75 4.88 0.55
C ALA A 154 -6.56 3.39 0.91
N GLY A 155 -6.73 3.07 2.19
CA GLY A 155 -6.65 1.71 2.71
C GLY A 155 -5.26 1.08 2.66
N VAL A 156 -4.17 1.86 2.67
CA VAL A 156 -2.81 1.35 2.94
C VAL A 156 -2.03 2.32 3.82
N ASN A 157 -1.44 1.79 4.89
CA ASN A 157 -0.73 2.56 5.90
C ASN A 157 0.66 1.98 6.17
N TYR A 158 1.58 2.81 6.65
CA TYR A 158 2.68 2.33 7.49
C TYR A 158 2.19 2.19 8.92
N PHE A 159 2.64 1.14 9.59
CA PHE A 159 2.50 0.91 11.01
C PHE A 159 3.91 0.91 11.61
N ALA A 160 4.19 1.89 12.46
CA ALA A 160 5.47 2.05 13.13
C ALA A 160 5.28 1.89 14.64
N TYR A 161 5.86 0.85 15.22
CA TYR A 161 5.89 0.66 16.66
C TYR A 161 7.09 1.40 17.21
N VAL A 162 6.85 2.29 18.17
CA VAL A 162 7.89 3.05 18.86
C VAL A 162 8.03 2.50 20.27
N THR A 163 9.24 2.02 20.59
CA THR A 163 9.62 1.53 21.92
C THR A 163 10.80 2.37 22.40
N SER A 164 10.73 2.91 23.63
CA SER A 164 11.80 3.77 24.18
C SER A 164 12.20 4.93 23.25
N GLY A 165 11.23 5.51 22.54
CA GLY A 165 11.44 6.65 21.63
C GLY A 165 12.09 6.31 20.29
N GLN A 166 12.21 5.03 19.94
CA GLN A 166 12.76 4.58 18.65
C GLN A 166 11.79 3.63 17.94
N VAL A 167 11.76 3.70 16.62
CA VAL A 167 11.02 2.75 15.77
C VAL A 167 11.63 1.36 15.94
N SER A 168 10.90 0.46 16.59
CA SER A 168 11.30 -0.92 16.85
C SER A 168 10.75 -1.90 15.81
N HIS A 169 9.57 -1.61 15.27
CA HIS A 169 8.98 -2.37 14.17
C HIS A 169 8.37 -1.43 13.14
N LEU A 170 8.47 -1.81 11.87
CA LEU A 170 7.92 -1.05 10.75
C LEU A 170 7.38 -2.01 9.69
N PHE A 171 6.13 -1.82 9.30
CA PHE A 171 5.54 -2.56 8.19
C PHE A 171 4.50 -1.72 7.45
N MET A 172 4.21 -2.13 6.22
CA MET A 172 3.15 -1.57 5.38
C MET A 172 2.03 -2.60 5.20
N SER A 173 0.77 -2.20 5.33
CA SER A 173 -0.38 -3.11 5.20
C SER A 173 -1.69 -2.34 4.93
N ARG A 174 -2.71 -3.04 4.42
CA ARG A 174 -4.06 -2.47 4.22
C ARG A 174 -4.84 -2.30 5.52
N GLU A 175 -4.67 -3.25 6.44
CA GLU A 175 -5.34 -3.32 7.74
C GLU A 175 -4.31 -3.63 8.83
N THR A 176 -4.68 -3.49 10.10
CA THR A 176 -3.86 -3.94 11.24
C THR A 176 -3.58 -5.43 11.10
N THR A 177 -2.40 -5.73 10.57
CA THR A 177 -1.67 -7.01 10.51
C THR A 177 -2.45 -8.27 10.12
N ILE A 178 -2.17 -8.78 8.92
CA ILE A 178 -2.73 -10.06 8.43
C ILE A 178 -2.04 -11.28 9.07
N CYS A 179 -0.86 -11.08 9.65
CA CYS A 179 0.02 -12.15 10.17
C CYS A 179 0.32 -12.06 11.68
N MET A 180 -0.44 -11.26 12.45
CA MET A 180 -0.32 -11.15 13.92
C MET A 180 -1.66 -11.30 14.64
N SER A 181 -2.69 -11.85 13.98
CA SER A 181 -4.01 -12.09 14.58
C SER A 181 -4.31 -13.57 14.71
#